data_AF-A0A9Q9AT04-F1
#
_entry.id   AF-A0A9Q9AT04-F1
#
_cell.length_a   1.000
_cell.length_b   1.000
_cell.length_c   1.000
_cell.angle_alpha   90.00
_cell.angle_beta   90.00
_cell.angle_gamma   90.00
#
_symmetry.space_group_name_H-M   'P 1'
#
loop_
_entity.id
_entity.type
_entity.pdbx_description
1 polymer ?
#
loop_
_entity_poly.entity_id
_entity_poly.type
_entity_poly.pdbx_seq_one_letter_code
_entity_poly.pdbx_strand_id
1 'polypeptide(L)'
;MFDLTLTQQVPAATLAAASWVQSTKQLIAIISNAFQLEEAGRYDDAIKGHTTASNMLSAVAKVKGIRKFNRRMYERQADIHQERIVHLESVIKTNGKAMLVPNRSCANTSPAQLGTLATNGPLSSTSAGAEHYLITTSSDLVDLGVRSHWFYLNKPAASGAELLTHYVMQCIWDNEKPTIESLLRRPDELFPLGGSLHTVILLQPELRKFKLRMRRVGEDENEAVWENPTKDAKKKDWSPRTFAFGERSFVWKNEDGKDSGMISRKWAFETLYETDGNEGAVVGERLAWGKIGGVRKGVKWTISIKEGLGVELKEHIIASQVSRLMRWSFPPQKDLSGVEAGALALGGAGTLISLASLLG
;
A
#
# COMPACT_ATOMS: atom_id res chain seq x y z
N MET A 1 18.72 4.25 -4.56
CA MET A 1 17.75 3.95 -3.48
C MET A 1 17.44 5.29 -2.82
N PHE A 2 16.17 5.69 -2.68
CA PHE A 2 15.90 6.91 -1.91
C PHE A 2 16.35 6.64 -0.48
N ASP A 3 17.02 7.60 0.14
CA ASP A 3 17.26 7.54 1.56
C ASP A 3 15.89 7.59 2.25
N LEU A 4 15.46 6.54 2.94
CA LEU A 4 14.20 6.52 3.67
C LEU A 4 14.18 7.56 4.81
N THR A 5 15.31 8.18 5.15
CA THR A 5 15.34 9.40 5.95
C THR A 5 14.59 10.56 5.27
N LEU A 6 14.40 10.51 3.95
CA LEU A 6 13.51 11.41 3.19
C LEU A 6 12.01 11.13 3.43
N THR A 7 11.64 10.01 4.06
CA THR A 7 10.29 9.83 4.62
C THR A 7 10.24 10.17 6.11
N GLN A 8 11.41 10.17 6.77
CA GLN A 8 11.60 10.60 8.15
C GLN A 8 12.00 12.09 8.26
N GLN A 9 11.82 12.95 7.23
CA GLN A 9 12.35 14.34 7.11
C GLN A 9 11.93 15.34 8.20
N VAL A 10 12.33 15.05 9.42
CA VAL A 10 12.77 16.03 10.38
C VAL A 10 14.28 16.18 10.08
N PRO A 11 14.87 17.39 10.10
CA PRO A 11 16.30 17.55 9.86
C PRO A 11 17.10 16.53 10.68
N ALA A 12 18.18 15.96 10.15
CA ALA A 12 18.95 14.92 10.85
C ALA A 12 19.33 15.33 12.29
N ALA A 13 19.60 16.62 12.51
CA ALA A 13 19.83 17.20 13.83
C ALA A 13 18.60 17.16 14.78
N THR A 14 17.38 17.23 14.24
CA THR A 14 16.12 17.11 14.99
C THR A 14 15.71 15.66 15.22
N LEU A 15 16.00 14.74 14.28
CA LEU A 15 15.87 13.29 14.50
C LEU A 15 16.87 12.77 15.54
N ALA A 16 18.06 13.39 15.61
CA ALA A 16 19.09 13.08 16.60
C ALA A 16 18.85 13.75 17.96
N ALA A 17 17.93 14.72 18.05
CA ALA A 17 17.57 15.33 19.33
C ALA A 17 16.82 14.29 20.18
N ALA A 18 17.48 13.78 21.22
CA ALA A 18 16.93 12.75 22.11
C ALA A 18 15.53 13.09 22.64
N SER A 19 15.26 14.38 22.88
CA SER A 19 13.96 14.90 23.29
C SER A 19 12.86 14.70 22.25
N TRP A 20 13.19 14.85 20.96
CA TRP A 20 12.24 14.62 19.86
C TRP A 20 11.93 13.13 19.73
N VAL A 21 12.96 12.27 19.75
CA VAL A 21 12.79 10.81 19.69
C VAL A 21 11.95 10.31 20.86
N GLN A 22 12.21 10.81 22.07
CA GLN A 22 11.44 10.46 23.27
C GLN A 22 9.99 10.93 23.16
N SER A 23 9.75 12.16 22.70
CA SER A 23 8.40 12.69 22.49
C SER A 23 7.63 11.90 21.43
N THR A 24 8.29 11.52 20.33
CA THR A 24 7.68 10.71 19.27
C THR A 24 7.38 9.29 19.75
N LYS A 25 8.27 8.66 20.54
CA LYS A 25 7.99 7.35 21.16
C LYS A 25 6.78 7.39 22.08
N GLN A 26 6.67 8.44 22.91
CA GLN A 26 5.50 8.65 23.77
C GLN A 26 4.22 8.83 22.95
N LEU A 27 4.27 9.64 21.89
CA LEU A 27 3.14 9.85 21.00
C LEU A 27 2.69 8.54 20.32
N ILE A 28 3.62 7.72 19.85
CA ILE A 28 3.32 6.41 19.27
C ILE A 28 2.65 5.51 20.29
N ALA A 29 3.16 5.43 21.52
CA ALA A 29 2.53 4.63 22.56
C ALA A 29 1.07 5.05 22.80
N ILE A 30 0.78 6.36 22.81
CA ILE A 30 -0.57 6.90 22.98
C ILE A 30 -1.47 6.54 21.80
N ILE A 31 -0.98 6.73 20.57
CA ILE A 31 -1.69 6.35 19.33
C ILE A 31 -2.02 4.86 19.36
N SER A 32 -1.02 4.03 19.59
CA SER A 32 -1.12 2.59 19.54
C SER A 32 -2.03 2.04 20.64
N ASN A 33 -2.00 2.60 21.84
CA ASN A 33 -2.80 2.13 22.98
C ASN A 33 -4.31 2.19 22.71
N ALA A 34 -4.79 3.22 21.98
CA ALA A 34 -6.21 3.35 21.65
C ALA A 34 -6.75 2.14 20.87
N PHE A 35 -6.02 1.69 19.86
CA PHE A 35 -6.39 0.52 19.07
C PHE A 35 -6.23 -0.80 19.85
N GLN A 36 -5.25 -0.90 20.76
CA GLN A 36 -5.11 -2.07 21.66
C GLN A 36 -6.32 -2.22 22.58
N LEU A 37 -6.82 -1.10 23.12
CA LEU A 37 -8.04 -1.10 23.94
C LEU A 37 -9.26 -1.52 23.11
N GLU A 38 -9.33 -1.10 21.85
CA GLU A 38 -10.36 -1.56 20.92
C GLU A 38 -10.27 -3.07 20.66
N GLU A 39 -9.08 -3.60 20.36
CA GLU A 39 -8.85 -5.04 20.19
C GLU A 39 -9.24 -5.84 21.45
N ALA A 40 -9.01 -5.28 22.63
CA ALA A 40 -9.41 -5.85 23.91
C ALA A 40 -10.91 -5.72 24.25
N GLY A 41 -11.72 -5.11 23.37
CA GLY A 41 -13.15 -4.90 23.58
C GLY A 41 -13.49 -3.83 24.62
N ARG A 42 -12.52 -3.04 25.08
CA ARG A 42 -12.69 -1.99 26.09
C ARG A 42 -13.11 -0.68 25.41
N TYR A 43 -14.29 -0.65 24.79
CA TYR A 43 -14.69 0.43 23.88
C TYR A 43 -14.78 1.81 24.53
N ASP A 44 -15.28 1.93 25.76
CA ASP A 44 -15.31 3.23 26.47
C ASP A 44 -13.91 3.79 26.70
N ASP A 45 -12.94 2.93 27.05
CA ASP A 45 -11.55 3.34 27.24
C ASP A 45 -10.85 3.59 25.90
N ALA A 46 -11.17 2.81 24.88
CA ALA A 46 -10.67 3.02 23.52
C ALA A 46 -11.12 4.37 22.97
N ILE A 47 -12.40 4.76 23.14
CA ILE A 47 -12.92 6.07 22.75
C ILE A 47 -12.11 7.18 23.43
N LYS A 48 -11.89 7.11 24.75
CA LYS A 48 -11.04 8.08 25.47
C LYS A 48 -9.63 8.12 24.89
N GLY A 49 -9.03 6.96 24.63
CA GLY A 49 -7.71 6.83 24.01
C GLY A 49 -7.63 7.49 22.63
N HIS A 50 -8.62 7.24 21.76
CA HIS A 50 -8.70 7.86 20.44
C HIS A 50 -8.92 9.37 20.54
N THR A 51 -9.76 9.85 21.47
CA THR A 51 -9.95 11.28 21.72
C THR A 51 -8.66 11.96 22.15
N THR A 52 -7.93 11.37 23.11
CA THR A 52 -6.62 11.89 23.54
C THR A 52 -5.63 11.93 22.39
N ALA A 53 -5.49 10.84 21.62
CA ALA A 53 -4.59 10.77 20.49
C ALA A 53 -4.93 11.82 19.42
N SER A 54 -6.21 11.94 19.02
CA SER A 54 -6.69 12.91 18.04
C SER A 54 -6.40 14.35 18.45
N ASN A 55 -6.67 14.69 19.72
CA ASN A 55 -6.40 16.02 20.26
C ASN A 55 -4.91 16.37 20.25
N MET A 56 -4.06 15.43 20.68
CA MET A 56 -2.60 15.61 20.68
C MET A 56 -2.06 15.78 19.26
N LEU A 57 -2.45 14.91 18.34
CA LEU A 57 -2.05 14.98 16.93
C LEU A 57 -2.46 16.30 16.28
N SER A 58 -3.70 16.73 16.53
CA SER A 58 -4.23 18.01 16.05
C SER A 58 -3.48 19.21 16.64
N ALA A 59 -3.05 19.14 17.90
CA ALA A 59 -2.23 20.17 18.51
C ALA A 59 -0.83 20.21 17.90
N VAL A 60 -0.19 19.04 17.72
CA VAL A 60 1.13 18.94 17.08
C VAL A 60 1.09 19.48 15.66
N ALA A 61 0.07 19.15 14.87
CA ALA A 61 -0.09 19.66 13.50
C ALA A 61 -0.09 21.21 13.42
N LYS A 62 -0.49 21.90 14.49
CA LYS A 62 -0.54 23.37 14.56
C LYS A 62 0.78 24.02 15.00
N VAL A 63 1.77 23.23 15.44
CA VAL A 63 3.07 23.74 15.88
C VAL A 63 3.82 24.37 14.70
N LYS A 64 4.31 25.60 14.91
CA LYS A 64 5.11 26.32 13.92
C LYS A 64 6.43 25.59 13.66
N GLY A 65 6.90 25.63 12.41
CA GLY A 65 8.17 24.98 12.01
C GLY A 65 8.04 23.51 11.61
N ILE A 66 6.89 22.86 11.83
CA ILE A 66 6.64 21.53 11.26
C ILE A 66 6.42 21.65 9.75
N ARG A 67 7.22 20.87 9.00
CA ARG A 67 7.11 20.75 7.54
C ARG A 67 5.71 20.32 7.12
N LYS A 68 5.27 20.81 5.96
CA LYS A 68 3.92 20.56 5.43
C LYS A 68 3.62 19.06 5.32
N PHE A 69 4.61 18.27 4.91
CA PHE A 69 4.52 16.82 4.84
C PHE A 69 4.21 16.17 6.19
N ASN A 70 5.02 16.45 7.21
CA ASN A 70 4.83 15.92 8.55
C ASN A 70 3.50 16.38 9.14
N ARG A 71 3.13 17.65 8.93
CA ARG A 71 1.83 18.20 9.33
C ARG A 71 0.67 17.38 8.77
N ARG A 72 0.68 17.08 7.47
CA ARG A 72 -0.35 16.25 6.84
C ARG A 72 -0.40 14.83 7.40
N MET A 73 0.73 14.26 7.81
CA MET A 73 0.74 12.97 8.52
C MET A 73 0.02 13.06 9.87
N TYR A 74 0.29 14.08 10.69
CA TYR A 74 -0.41 14.30 11.97
C TYR A 74 -1.91 14.48 11.77
N GLU A 75 -2.31 15.34 10.82
CA GLU A 75 -3.73 15.58 10.49
C GLU A 75 -4.43 14.28 10.07
N ARG A 76 -3.83 13.49 9.18
CA ARG A 76 -4.42 12.23 8.71
C ARG A 76 -4.54 11.18 9.80
N GLN A 77 -3.54 11.07 10.67
CA GLN A 77 -3.64 10.16 11.82
C GLN A 77 -4.77 10.61 12.76
N ALA A 78 -4.91 11.92 13.00
CA ALA A 78 -6.02 12.46 13.79
C ALA A 78 -7.39 12.14 13.18
N ASP A 79 -7.52 12.28 11.86
CA ASP A 79 -8.74 11.93 11.12
C ASP A 79 -9.09 10.45 11.30
N ILE A 80 -8.11 9.54 11.23
CA ILE A 80 -8.30 8.11 11.49
C ILE A 80 -8.80 7.89 12.93
N HIS A 81 -8.19 8.52 13.94
CA HIS A 81 -8.69 8.39 15.32
C HIS A 81 -10.13 8.92 15.45
N GLN A 82 -10.48 10.01 14.77
CA GLN A 82 -11.83 10.56 14.79
C GLN A 82 -12.85 9.62 14.15
N GLU A 83 -12.48 8.99 13.03
CA GLU A 83 -13.25 7.94 12.37
C GLU A 83 -13.52 6.77 13.32
N ARG A 84 -12.51 6.32 14.09
CA ARG A 84 -12.67 5.26 15.10
C ARG A 84 -13.62 5.66 16.24
N ILE A 85 -13.55 6.91 16.73
CA ILE A 85 -14.45 7.39 17.79
C ILE A 85 -15.90 7.25 17.35
N VAL A 86 -16.25 7.77 16.17
CA VAL A 86 -17.62 7.76 15.67
C VAL A 86 -18.14 6.33 15.50
N HIS A 87 -17.32 5.44 14.93
CA HIS A 87 -17.66 4.02 14.81
C HIS A 87 -17.87 3.34 16.16
N LEU A 88 -16.95 3.51 17.11
CA LEU A 88 -17.05 2.89 18.43
C LEU A 88 -18.27 3.38 19.21
N GLU A 89 -18.60 4.67 19.14
CA GLU A 89 -19.83 5.19 19.70
C GLU A 89 -21.08 4.55 19.09
N SER A 90 -21.07 4.32 17.76
CA SER A 90 -22.15 3.61 17.06
C SER A 90 -22.27 2.17 17.54
N VAL A 91 -21.14 1.47 17.70
CA VAL A 91 -21.09 0.09 18.21
C VAL A 91 -21.68 0.00 19.62
N ILE A 92 -21.29 0.90 20.53
CA ILE A 92 -21.85 0.92 21.90
C ILE A 92 -23.36 1.18 21.87
N LYS A 93 -23.81 2.17 21.10
CA LYS A 93 -25.24 2.52 20.99
C LYS A 93 -26.11 1.39 20.44
N THR A 94 -25.56 0.62 19.50
CA THR A 94 -26.29 -0.48 18.81
C THR A 94 -26.06 -1.84 19.45
N ASN A 95 -25.23 -1.93 20.49
CA ASN A 95 -24.71 -3.19 21.04
C ASN A 95 -24.16 -4.11 19.93
N GLY A 96 -23.51 -3.51 18.93
CA GLY A 96 -23.00 -4.17 17.75
C GLY A 96 -21.65 -4.85 17.99
N LYS A 97 -21.16 -5.56 16.96
CA LYS A 97 -19.79 -6.07 16.95
C LYS A 97 -18.86 -5.01 16.35
N ALA A 98 -17.81 -4.62 17.08
CA ALA A 98 -16.80 -3.70 16.52
C ALA A 98 -16.05 -4.36 15.35
N MET A 99 -15.90 -3.61 14.27
CA MET A 99 -14.96 -3.95 13.22
C MET A 99 -13.56 -3.56 13.64
N LEU A 100 -12.73 -4.55 13.93
CA LEU A 100 -11.33 -4.35 14.35
C LEU A 100 -10.44 -4.02 13.16
N VAL A 101 -9.42 -3.20 13.41
CA VAL A 101 -8.30 -3.01 12.48
C VAL A 101 -7.51 -4.33 12.33
N PRO A 102 -6.73 -4.51 11.24
CA PRO A 102 -5.86 -5.67 11.11
C PRO A 102 -4.94 -5.84 12.33
N ASN A 103 -5.04 -6.99 13.00
CA ASN A 103 -4.41 -7.25 14.31
C ASN A 103 -2.86 -7.19 14.26
N ARG A 104 -2.26 -6.58 15.29
CA ARG A 104 -0.81 -6.48 15.51
C ARG A 104 -0.11 -7.77 15.92
N SER A 105 -0.81 -8.66 16.60
CA SER A 105 -0.21 -9.73 17.42
C SER A 105 0.20 -10.99 16.66
N CYS A 106 0.27 -10.96 15.33
CA CYS A 106 1.11 -11.92 14.60
C CYS A 106 2.57 -11.42 14.61
N ALA A 107 3.19 -11.38 15.78
CA ALA A 107 4.64 -11.26 15.90
C ALA A 107 5.14 -12.06 17.11
N ASN A 108 5.90 -13.12 16.82
CA ASN A 108 7.05 -13.56 17.59
C ASN A 108 6.85 -13.99 19.05
N THR A 109 5.98 -14.98 19.30
CA THR A 109 6.12 -15.85 20.48
C THR A 109 6.50 -17.26 20.04
N SER A 110 7.81 -17.54 20.06
CA SER A 110 8.47 -18.82 19.71
C SER A 110 8.48 -19.21 18.22
N PRO A 111 9.51 -19.92 17.71
CA PRO A 111 9.51 -20.55 16.38
C PRO A 111 8.55 -21.75 16.30
N ALA A 112 7.46 -21.73 17.07
CA ALA A 112 6.39 -22.70 17.00
C ALA A 112 5.19 -22.02 16.32
N GLN A 113 5.01 -22.39 15.06
CA GLN A 113 3.82 -22.17 14.24
C GLN A 113 3.60 -20.75 13.73
N LEU A 114 4.46 -20.37 12.77
CA LEU A 114 3.96 -19.96 11.45
C LEU A 114 2.74 -20.86 11.17
N GLY A 115 1.52 -20.32 11.29
CA GLY A 115 0.29 -21.05 10.98
C GLY A 115 0.48 -21.63 9.59
N THR A 116 0.65 -22.93 9.53
CA THR A 116 1.33 -23.67 8.46
C THR A 116 0.80 -23.29 7.08
N LEU A 117 1.56 -22.48 6.36
CA LEU A 117 1.58 -22.53 4.89
C LEU A 117 2.09 -23.91 4.40
N ALA A 118 2.61 -24.73 5.32
CA ALA A 118 3.13 -26.09 5.16
C ALA A 118 2.08 -27.23 5.15
N THR A 119 0.80 -26.96 4.91
CA THR A 119 -0.17 -28.04 4.64
C THR A 119 -0.42 -28.13 3.14
N ASN A 120 -0.29 -29.33 2.58
CA ASN A 120 -0.49 -29.71 1.16
C ASN A 120 -1.91 -29.45 0.61
N GLY A 121 -2.64 -28.46 1.13
CA GLY A 121 -3.99 -28.08 0.73
C GLY A 121 -4.08 -26.62 0.25
N PRO A 122 -5.06 -26.30 -0.61
CA PRO A 122 -5.27 -24.95 -1.10
C PRO A 122 -5.58 -24.00 0.06
N LEU A 123 -5.00 -22.81 -0.03
CA LEU A 123 -4.89 -21.75 1.00
C LEU A 123 -6.23 -21.21 1.53
N SER A 124 -7.34 -21.71 0.99
CA SER A 124 -8.66 -21.10 1.04
C SER A 124 -9.80 -22.11 1.22
N SER A 125 -9.48 -23.38 1.47
CA SER A 125 -10.43 -24.50 1.53
C SER A 125 -11.56 -24.40 2.57
N THR A 126 -11.61 -23.34 3.40
CA THR A 126 -12.56 -23.22 4.52
C THR A 126 -13.45 -21.98 4.52
N SER A 127 -13.20 -20.93 3.72
CA SER A 127 -14.09 -19.75 3.66
C SER A 127 -14.67 -19.52 2.27
N ALA A 128 -16.00 -19.34 2.20
CA ALA A 128 -16.68 -18.93 0.96
C ALA A 128 -16.62 -17.40 0.72
N GLY A 129 -16.19 -16.61 1.71
CA GLY A 129 -16.28 -15.15 1.70
C GLY A 129 -15.09 -14.42 1.08
N ALA A 130 -15.27 -13.12 0.86
CA ALA A 130 -14.24 -12.20 0.41
C ALA A 130 -14.35 -10.86 1.14
N GLU A 131 -13.20 -10.33 1.54
CA GLU A 131 -13.08 -8.99 2.10
C GLU A 131 -12.99 -7.96 0.98
N HIS A 132 -13.86 -6.96 1.02
CA HIS A 132 -13.87 -5.87 0.04
C HIS A 132 -13.28 -4.59 0.64
N TYR A 133 -12.21 -4.09 0.03
CA TYR A 133 -11.58 -2.83 0.37
C TYR A 133 -11.90 -1.78 -0.70
N LEU A 134 -12.52 -0.70 -0.27
CA LEU A 134 -12.89 0.45 -1.07
C LEU A 134 -11.76 1.47 -1.05
N ILE A 135 -11.18 1.72 -2.22
CA ILE A 135 -10.00 2.57 -2.36
C ILE A 135 -10.45 4.01 -2.64
N THR A 136 -10.05 4.90 -1.75
CA THR A 136 -10.16 6.35 -1.90
C THR A 136 -8.76 6.98 -1.93
N THR A 137 -8.68 8.22 -2.40
CA THR A 137 -7.40 8.95 -2.55
C THR A 137 -7.50 10.34 -1.95
N SER A 138 -6.42 10.81 -1.33
CA SER A 138 -6.28 12.21 -0.88
C SER A 138 -5.63 13.08 -1.95
N SER A 139 -5.54 14.39 -1.70
CA SER A 139 -4.74 15.31 -2.51
C SER A 139 -3.26 14.96 -2.58
N ASP A 140 -2.67 15.32 -3.73
CA ASP A 140 -1.24 15.30 -3.98
C ASP A 140 -0.53 16.38 -3.14
N LEU A 141 0.60 16.01 -2.55
CA LEU A 141 1.44 16.89 -1.77
C LEU A 141 2.79 17.02 -2.46
N VAL A 142 3.16 18.24 -2.84
CA VAL A 142 4.47 18.58 -3.38
C VAL A 142 5.26 19.36 -2.32
N ASP A 143 6.47 18.89 -2.00
CA ASP A 143 7.41 19.54 -1.09
C ASP A 143 8.86 19.24 -1.53
N LEU A 144 9.69 20.28 -1.73
CA LEU A 144 11.11 20.17 -2.13
C LEU A 144 11.40 19.21 -3.31
N GLY A 145 10.59 19.25 -4.37
CA GLY A 145 10.78 18.40 -5.56
C GLY A 145 10.31 16.95 -5.38
N VAL A 146 9.86 16.58 -4.18
CA VAL A 146 9.24 15.30 -3.88
C VAL A 146 7.72 15.45 -3.87
N ARG A 147 7.05 14.48 -4.48
CA ARG A 147 5.60 14.34 -4.49
C ARG A 147 5.18 13.19 -3.58
N SER A 148 4.02 13.32 -2.96
CA SER A 148 3.42 12.26 -2.17
C SER A 148 1.91 12.20 -2.35
N HIS A 149 1.40 10.99 -2.52
CA HIS A 149 -0.02 10.72 -2.66
C HIS A 149 -0.43 9.59 -1.74
N TRP A 150 -1.67 9.66 -1.25
CA TRP A 150 -2.17 8.75 -0.22
C TRP A 150 -3.39 8.03 -0.74
N PHE A 151 -3.35 6.71 -0.66
CA PHE A 151 -4.46 5.81 -0.92
C PHE A 151 -4.94 5.25 0.41
N TYR A 152 -6.26 5.22 0.60
CA TYR A 152 -6.89 4.66 1.78
C TYR A 152 -7.70 3.45 1.35
N LEU A 153 -7.46 2.32 2.01
CA LEU A 153 -8.21 1.09 1.82
C LEU A 153 -9.20 0.97 2.95
N ASN A 154 -10.46 1.20 2.64
CA ASN A 154 -11.52 1.30 3.63
C ASN A 154 -12.46 0.11 3.56
N LYS A 155 -13.01 -0.30 4.69
CA LYS A 155 -14.10 -1.27 4.76
C LYS A 155 -15.38 -0.60 5.26
N PRO A 156 -16.55 -0.96 4.74
CA PRO A 156 -17.80 -0.49 5.33
C PRO A 156 -17.91 -1.02 6.76
N ALA A 157 -18.24 -0.14 7.71
CA ALA A 157 -18.59 -0.53 9.06
C ALA A 157 -19.79 -1.49 9.05
N ALA A 158 -19.99 -2.27 10.13
CA ALA A 158 -21.12 -3.19 10.25
C ALA A 158 -22.49 -2.48 10.13
N SER A 159 -22.56 -1.19 10.51
CA SER A 159 -23.73 -0.33 10.34
C SER A 159 -23.96 0.15 8.89
N GLY A 160 -23.02 -0.10 7.98
CA GLY A 160 -23.08 0.22 6.55
C GLY A 160 -22.92 1.71 6.17
N ALA A 161 -23.06 2.64 7.13
CA ALA A 161 -23.03 4.07 6.85
C ALA A 161 -21.60 4.64 6.68
N GLU A 162 -20.64 4.12 7.42
CA GLU A 162 -19.29 4.68 7.53
C GLU A 162 -18.24 3.80 6.88
N LEU A 163 -17.20 4.44 6.33
CA LEU A 163 -16.02 3.77 5.82
C LEU A 163 -14.95 3.86 6.89
N LEU A 164 -14.40 2.72 7.26
CA LEU A 164 -13.32 2.65 8.22
C LEU A 164 -12.02 2.32 7.50
N THR A 165 -10.99 3.12 7.74
CA THR A 165 -9.66 2.95 7.21
C THR A 165 -9.02 1.69 7.80
N HIS A 166 -8.72 0.71 6.96
CA HIS A 166 -8.04 -0.53 7.35
C HIS A 166 -6.55 -0.52 6.99
N TYR A 167 -6.20 0.10 5.87
CA TYR A 167 -4.82 0.32 5.50
C TYR A 167 -4.66 1.67 4.83
N VAL A 168 -3.46 2.19 4.94
CA VAL A 168 -3.06 3.45 4.32
C VAL A 168 -1.79 3.20 3.53
N MET A 169 -1.82 3.60 2.26
CA MET A 169 -0.67 3.49 1.39
C MET A 169 -0.19 4.87 0.98
N GLN A 170 1.00 5.21 1.44
CA GLN A 170 1.69 6.42 1.02
C GLN A 170 2.60 6.11 -0.15
N CYS A 171 2.43 6.84 -1.23
CA CYS A 171 3.29 6.76 -2.41
C CYS A 171 4.15 8.01 -2.46
N ILE A 172 5.42 7.86 -2.83
CA ILE A 172 6.40 8.94 -2.84
C ILE A 172 7.24 8.85 -4.11
N TRP A 173 7.42 9.98 -4.78
CA TRP A 173 8.25 10.03 -5.98
C TRP A 173 8.89 11.40 -6.18
N ASP A 174 9.95 11.38 -6.98
CA ASP A 174 10.66 12.57 -7.43
C ASP A 174 9.99 13.12 -8.70
N ASN A 175 10.00 14.44 -8.90
CA ASN A 175 9.48 15.02 -10.14
C ASN A 175 10.31 14.62 -11.38
N GLU A 176 11.60 14.36 -11.22
CA GLU A 176 12.57 14.16 -12.31
C GLU A 176 13.00 12.70 -12.48
N LYS A 177 12.79 11.86 -11.46
CA LYS A 177 13.09 10.42 -11.48
C LYS A 177 11.79 9.61 -11.54
N PRO A 178 11.73 8.54 -12.35
CA PRO A 178 10.55 7.71 -12.40
C PRO A 178 10.23 7.15 -11.01
N THR A 179 8.96 7.23 -10.61
CA THR A 179 8.41 6.77 -9.32
C THR A 179 8.91 5.39 -8.93
N ILE A 180 9.38 5.20 -7.70
CA ILE A 180 9.88 3.89 -7.28
C ILE A 180 9.28 3.43 -5.95
N GLU A 181 8.70 4.27 -5.08
CA GLU A 181 8.46 3.82 -3.69
C GLU A 181 7.07 4.07 -3.12
N SER A 182 6.62 3.11 -2.32
CA SER A 182 5.37 3.19 -1.57
C SER A 182 5.48 2.45 -0.24
N LEU A 183 4.69 2.87 0.74
CA LEU A 183 4.69 2.37 2.11
C LEU A 183 3.25 2.06 2.51
N LEU A 184 2.94 0.77 2.65
CA LEU A 184 1.68 0.30 3.19
C LEU A 184 1.78 0.26 4.72
N ARG A 185 0.77 0.81 5.40
CA ARG A 185 0.71 0.95 6.86
C ARG A 185 -0.66 0.56 7.37
N ARG A 186 -0.71 0.04 8.59
CA ARG A 186 -1.95 -0.10 9.36
C ARG A 186 -2.38 1.25 9.94
N PRO A 187 -3.65 1.40 10.39
CA PRO A 187 -4.21 2.70 10.79
C PRO A 187 -3.53 3.34 12.01
N ASP A 188 -2.77 2.55 12.76
CA ASP A 188 -2.03 2.92 13.96
C ASP A 188 -0.52 3.09 13.71
N GLU A 189 -0.06 2.79 12.50
CA GLU A 189 1.35 2.75 12.12
C GLU A 189 1.75 3.88 11.17
N LEU A 190 0.92 4.92 10.96
CA LEU A 190 1.28 6.01 10.04
C LEU A 190 2.57 6.75 10.46
N PHE A 191 2.91 6.72 11.75
CA PHE A 191 4.16 7.31 12.26
C PHE A 191 5.36 6.37 12.05
N PRO A 192 6.54 6.92 11.70
CA PRO A 192 7.62 6.20 11.03
C PRO A 192 8.49 5.29 11.91
N LEU A 193 7.90 4.53 12.85
CA LEU A 193 8.66 3.70 13.80
C LEU A 193 8.18 2.24 13.92
N GLY A 194 7.42 1.69 12.95
CA GLY A 194 7.19 0.23 12.90
C GLY A 194 6.35 -0.28 11.73
N GLY A 195 6.48 -1.58 11.45
CA GLY A 195 5.50 -2.44 10.74
C GLY A 195 5.30 -2.25 9.24
N SER A 196 5.63 -1.07 8.70
CA SER A 196 5.26 -0.71 7.33
C SER A 196 5.92 -1.62 6.28
N LEU A 197 5.11 -2.06 5.32
CA LEU A 197 5.58 -2.81 4.15
C LEU A 197 6.01 -1.83 3.07
N HIS A 198 7.31 -1.74 2.83
CA HIS A 198 7.93 -0.92 1.80
C HIS A 198 7.92 -1.66 0.47
N THR A 199 7.43 -1.01 -0.57
CA THR A 199 7.44 -1.53 -1.95
C THR A 199 8.28 -0.63 -2.84
N VAL A 200 9.14 -1.24 -3.63
CA VAL A 200 10.02 -0.58 -4.60
C VAL A 200 9.73 -1.10 -6.01
N ILE A 201 9.34 -0.22 -6.94
CA ILE A 201 9.06 -0.53 -8.35
C ILE A 201 10.29 -0.22 -9.22
N LEU A 202 11.11 -1.23 -9.50
CA LEU A 202 12.38 -1.08 -10.21
C LEU A 202 12.20 -1.30 -11.72
N LEU A 203 12.59 -0.31 -12.53
CA LEU A 203 12.70 -0.47 -13.98
C LEU A 203 13.93 -1.32 -14.32
N GLN A 204 13.75 -2.32 -15.18
CA GLN A 204 14.83 -3.08 -15.81
C GLN A 204 15.07 -2.54 -17.22
N PRO A 205 16.12 -1.72 -17.45
CA PRO A 205 16.30 -1.00 -18.70
C PRO A 205 16.41 -1.91 -19.92
N GLU A 206 17.12 -3.04 -19.78
CA GLU A 206 17.38 -4.01 -20.85
C GLU A 206 16.09 -4.69 -21.34
N LEU A 207 15.17 -4.97 -20.42
CA LEU A 207 13.94 -5.68 -20.72
C LEU A 207 12.74 -4.75 -20.90
N ARG A 208 12.87 -3.46 -20.57
CA ARG A 208 11.77 -2.50 -20.43
C ARG A 208 10.61 -3.07 -19.60
N LYS A 209 10.96 -3.78 -18.52
CA LYS A 209 10.01 -4.40 -17.59
C LYS A 209 10.24 -3.87 -16.19
N PHE A 210 9.19 -3.83 -15.37
CA PHE A 210 9.30 -3.46 -13.97
C PHE A 210 9.40 -4.70 -13.09
N LYS A 211 10.18 -4.67 -12.01
CA LYS A 211 10.12 -5.61 -10.90
C LYS A 211 9.59 -4.91 -9.65
N LEU A 212 8.86 -5.62 -8.81
CA LEU A 212 8.48 -5.11 -7.49
C LEU A 212 9.32 -5.84 -6.45
N ARG A 213 9.87 -5.06 -5.53
CA ARG A 213 10.54 -5.57 -4.32
C ARG A 213 9.72 -5.12 -3.13
N MET A 214 9.35 -6.04 -2.24
CA MET A 214 8.62 -5.72 -1.01
C MET A 214 9.38 -6.21 0.20
N ARG A 215 9.46 -5.38 1.24
CA ARG A 215 10.17 -5.67 2.49
C ARG A 215 9.56 -4.87 3.63
N ARG A 216 9.43 -5.44 4.82
CA ARG A 216 9.09 -4.63 6.00
C ARG A 216 10.30 -3.83 6.48
N VAL A 217 10.03 -2.69 7.09
CA VAL A 217 11.08 -1.87 7.70
C VAL A 217 11.68 -2.64 8.88
N GLY A 218 12.97 -2.99 8.77
CA GLY A 218 13.73 -3.70 9.80
C GLY A 218 14.15 -5.13 9.41
N GLU A 219 13.55 -5.69 8.36
CA GLU A 219 13.94 -7.00 7.80
C GLU A 219 15.26 -6.94 7.03
N ASP A 220 15.97 -8.05 6.85
CA ASP A 220 17.19 -8.06 6.05
C ASP A 220 16.90 -7.94 4.54
N GLU A 221 17.88 -7.49 3.74
CA GLU A 221 17.68 -7.38 2.28
C GLU A 221 17.37 -8.73 1.62
N ASN A 222 17.84 -9.83 2.21
CA ASN A 222 17.61 -11.20 1.74
C ASN A 222 16.19 -11.71 2.00
N GLU A 223 15.43 -11.05 2.88
CA GLU A 223 14.06 -11.40 3.24
C GLU A 223 13.02 -10.71 2.33
N ALA A 224 13.48 -9.86 1.41
CA ALA A 224 12.60 -9.16 0.50
C ALA A 224 11.91 -10.10 -0.51
N VAL A 225 10.59 -9.95 -0.64
CA VAL A 225 9.80 -10.67 -1.64
C VAL A 225 9.89 -9.95 -2.98
N TRP A 226 10.20 -10.70 -4.03
CA TRP A 226 10.32 -10.20 -5.39
C TRP A 226 9.17 -10.66 -6.28
N GLU A 227 8.45 -9.69 -6.87
CA GLU A 227 7.52 -9.99 -7.96
C GLU A 227 8.18 -9.80 -9.32
N ASN A 228 8.30 -10.89 -10.05
CA ASN A 228 8.95 -10.96 -11.36
C ASN A 228 7.92 -11.04 -12.49
N PRO A 229 8.07 -10.26 -13.56
CA PRO A 229 7.30 -10.40 -14.79
C PRO A 229 7.35 -11.82 -15.36
N THR A 230 6.24 -12.35 -15.86
CA THR A 230 6.19 -13.67 -16.53
C THR A 230 6.80 -13.64 -17.95
N LYS A 231 6.98 -14.81 -18.56
CA LYS A 231 7.44 -14.94 -19.97
C LYS A 231 6.37 -14.55 -20.98
N ASP A 232 5.09 -14.70 -20.64
CA ASP A 232 3.93 -14.28 -21.46
C ASP A 232 3.86 -12.75 -21.64
N ALA A 233 4.70 -12.01 -20.90
CA ALA A 233 4.89 -10.57 -20.94
C ALA A 233 5.51 -10.02 -22.25
N LYS A 234 5.28 -10.64 -23.41
CA LYS A 234 5.74 -10.11 -24.71
C LYS A 234 5.15 -8.72 -25.01
N LYS A 235 4.15 -8.27 -24.24
CA LYS A 235 3.57 -6.93 -24.33
C LYS A 235 3.42 -6.35 -22.91
N LYS A 236 4.09 -5.20 -22.67
CA LYS A 236 3.82 -4.15 -21.66
C LYS A 236 4.60 -4.14 -20.34
N ASP A 237 4.70 -2.90 -19.85
CA ASP A 237 5.19 -2.42 -18.56
C ASP A 237 4.52 -3.09 -17.34
N TRP A 238 3.29 -3.61 -17.51
CA TRP A 238 2.43 -4.07 -16.42
C TRP A 238 2.08 -5.55 -16.44
N SER A 239 2.85 -6.35 -17.16
CA SER A 239 2.60 -7.78 -17.36
C SER A 239 2.24 -8.55 -16.08
N PRO A 240 1.50 -9.66 -16.21
CA PRO A 240 1.40 -10.72 -15.20
C PRO A 240 2.71 -10.96 -14.46
N ARG A 241 2.62 -11.19 -13.15
CA ARG A 241 3.78 -11.34 -12.27
C ARG A 241 3.68 -12.62 -11.46
N THR A 242 4.83 -13.17 -11.12
CA THR A 242 4.97 -14.30 -10.21
C THR A 242 5.81 -13.90 -9.00
N PHE A 243 5.49 -14.46 -7.85
CA PHE A 243 6.27 -14.29 -6.63
C PHE A 243 6.14 -15.53 -5.75
N ALA A 244 7.14 -15.74 -4.90
CA ALA A 244 7.08 -16.71 -3.82
C ALA A 244 6.81 -15.98 -2.51
N PHE A 245 5.97 -16.54 -1.66
CA PHE A 245 5.69 -16.02 -0.33
C PHE A 245 5.65 -17.18 0.67
N GLY A 246 6.63 -17.23 1.56
CA GLY A 246 6.94 -18.46 2.29
C GLY A 246 7.31 -19.58 1.31
N GLU A 247 6.70 -20.76 1.48
CA GLU A 247 6.94 -21.93 0.63
C GLU A 247 5.99 -22.03 -0.57
N ARG A 248 5.16 -21.01 -0.81
CA ARG A 248 4.12 -21.03 -1.85
C ARG A 248 4.43 -20.08 -2.98
N SER A 249 3.98 -20.45 -4.17
CA SER A 249 4.14 -19.66 -5.39
C SER A 249 2.81 -19.07 -5.83
N PHE A 250 2.85 -17.87 -6.37
CA PHE A 250 1.68 -17.13 -6.78
C PHE A 250 1.85 -16.50 -8.14
N VAL A 251 0.75 -16.31 -8.85
CA VAL A 251 0.71 -15.63 -10.13
C VAL A 251 -0.47 -14.66 -10.20
N TRP A 252 -0.17 -13.45 -10.66
CA TRP A 252 -1.16 -12.50 -11.11
C TRP A 252 -1.51 -12.78 -12.57
N LYS A 253 -2.78 -13.01 -12.89
CA LYS A 253 -3.27 -13.23 -14.26
C LYS A 253 -4.33 -12.18 -14.63
N ASN A 254 -4.41 -11.85 -15.90
CA ASN A 254 -5.46 -10.99 -16.43
C ASN A 254 -6.63 -11.87 -16.89
N GLU A 255 -7.70 -11.97 -16.08
CA GLU A 255 -8.88 -12.79 -16.42
C GLU A 255 -9.65 -12.25 -17.63
N ASP A 256 -9.65 -10.93 -17.84
CA ASP A 256 -10.48 -10.31 -18.87
C ASP A 256 -9.98 -10.61 -20.29
N GLY A 257 -8.77 -11.15 -20.45
CA GLY A 257 -8.10 -11.42 -21.74
C GLY A 257 -7.85 -10.16 -22.59
N LYS A 258 -8.53 -9.07 -22.27
CA LYS A 258 -8.30 -7.70 -22.69
C LYS A 258 -7.10 -7.23 -21.92
N ASP A 259 -5.99 -7.66 -22.46
CA ASP A 259 -4.72 -7.03 -22.30
C ASP A 259 -4.93 -5.56 -22.70
N SER A 260 -5.31 -4.66 -21.78
CA SER A 260 -5.59 -3.25 -22.08
C SER A 260 -4.32 -2.65 -22.66
N GLY A 261 -4.27 -2.64 -23.99
CA GLY A 261 -3.13 -2.25 -24.80
C GLY A 261 -2.68 -0.86 -24.40
N MET A 262 -1.51 -0.43 -24.89
CA MET A 262 -1.15 1.00 -24.96
C MET A 262 -2.30 1.89 -25.49
N ILE A 263 -3.29 1.32 -26.18
CA ILE A 263 -4.47 1.99 -26.75
C ILE A 263 -5.65 2.08 -25.76
N SER A 264 -5.78 1.14 -24.83
CA SER A 264 -6.80 1.19 -23.77
C SER A 264 -6.20 1.87 -22.54
N ARG A 265 -6.41 3.18 -22.41
CA ARG A 265 -6.01 4.00 -21.24
C ARG A 265 -6.71 3.59 -19.93
N LYS A 266 -7.29 2.40 -19.82
CA LYS A 266 -8.07 1.98 -18.65
C LYS A 266 -7.27 0.96 -17.83
N TRP A 267 -7.06 1.28 -16.56
CA TRP A 267 -6.54 0.35 -15.56
C TRP A 267 -7.33 -0.96 -15.56
N ALA A 268 -6.66 -2.08 -15.32
CA ALA A 268 -7.33 -3.34 -15.07
C ALA A 268 -6.64 -3.99 -13.86
N PHE A 269 -7.43 -4.48 -12.92
CA PHE A 269 -6.87 -5.29 -11.84
C PHE A 269 -6.54 -6.67 -12.38
N GLU A 270 -5.41 -7.20 -11.95
CA GLU A 270 -5.10 -8.60 -12.16
C GLU A 270 -5.69 -9.44 -11.02
N THR A 271 -5.96 -10.69 -11.35
CA THR A 271 -6.48 -11.69 -10.44
C THR A 271 -5.34 -12.58 -9.93
N LEU A 272 -5.24 -12.74 -8.62
CA LEU A 272 -4.23 -13.58 -7.98
C LEU A 272 -4.70 -15.02 -7.87
N TYR A 273 -3.78 -15.93 -8.17
CA TYR A 273 -3.91 -17.35 -7.92
C TYR A 273 -2.64 -17.90 -7.31
N GLU A 274 -2.78 -19.04 -6.65
CA GLU A 274 -1.67 -19.90 -6.27
C GLU A 274 -1.23 -20.79 -7.43
N THR A 275 0.07 -21.05 -7.51
CA THR A 275 0.67 -21.96 -8.51
C THR A 275 1.53 -23.05 -7.89
N ASP A 276 1.81 -24.06 -8.69
CA ASP A 276 2.74 -25.15 -8.39
C ASP A 276 4.23 -24.76 -8.39
N GLY A 277 4.55 -23.50 -8.73
CA GLY A 277 5.92 -22.97 -8.85
C GLY A 277 6.72 -23.43 -10.07
N ASN A 278 6.49 -24.66 -10.56
CA ASN A 278 7.29 -25.28 -11.63
C ASN A 278 6.79 -24.94 -13.03
N GLU A 279 5.52 -25.21 -13.31
CA GLU A 279 4.91 -24.98 -14.64
C GLU A 279 4.06 -23.71 -14.67
N GLY A 280 3.83 -23.08 -13.51
CA GLY A 280 2.92 -21.94 -13.37
C GLY A 280 1.45 -22.36 -13.51
N ALA A 281 1.17 -23.65 -13.38
CA ALA A 281 -0.17 -24.18 -13.37
C ALA A 281 -0.90 -23.66 -12.13
N VAL A 282 -2.14 -23.21 -12.30
CA VAL A 282 -2.95 -22.71 -11.19
C VAL A 282 -3.46 -23.90 -10.41
N VAL A 283 -3.12 -23.95 -9.12
CA VAL A 283 -3.46 -25.07 -8.21
C VAL A 283 -4.49 -24.71 -7.17
N GLY A 284 -4.85 -23.42 -7.07
CA GLY A 284 -5.80 -22.90 -6.10
C GLY A 284 -6.94 -22.12 -6.75
N GLU A 285 -7.92 -21.76 -5.93
CA GLU A 285 -8.96 -20.84 -6.35
C GLU A 285 -8.45 -19.40 -6.45
N ARG A 286 -9.35 -18.49 -6.84
CA ARG A 286 -9.08 -17.07 -6.91
C ARG A 286 -8.87 -16.45 -5.52
N LEU A 287 -7.70 -15.84 -5.31
CA LEU A 287 -7.31 -15.30 -4.00
C LEU A 287 -7.51 -13.78 -3.88
N ALA A 288 -7.33 -13.02 -4.95
CA ALA A 288 -7.54 -11.58 -4.95
C ALA A 288 -7.90 -11.07 -6.34
N TRP A 289 -8.74 -10.04 -6.43
CA TRP A 289 -9.17 -9.42 -7.69
C TRP A 289 -9.63 -7.99 -7.43
N GLY A 290 -9.90 -7.21 -8.46
CA GLY A 290 -10.43 -5.86 -8.27
C GLY A 290 -11.33 -5.40 -9.40
N LYS A 291 -11.93 -4.24 -9.20
CA LYS A 291 -12.80 -3.58 -10.18
C LYS A 291 -12.62 -2.06 -10.13
N ILE A 292 -12.79 -1.43 -11.29
CA ILE A 292 -12.93 0.02 -11.38
C ILE A 292 -14.37 0.39 -11.05
N GLY A 293 -14.54 1.47 -10.28
CA GLY A 293 -15.82 1.94 -9.80
C GLY A 293 -16.20 1.32 -8.46
N GLY A 294 -16.86 2.12 -7.63
CA GLY A 294 -17.48 1.68 -6.39
C GLY A 294 -18.98 1.92 -6.42
N VAL A 295 -19.70 1.21 -5.54
CA VAL A 295 -21.15 1.41 -5.33
C VAL A 295 -21.43 2.79 -4.72
N ARG A 296 -20.42 3.41 -4.08
CA ARG A 296 -20.51 4.69 -3.36
C ARG A 296 -19.79 5.82 -4.09
N LYS A 297 -20.39 7.02 -4.04
CA LYS A 297 -19.79 8.26 -4.55
C LYS A 297 -18.40 8.48 -3.93
N GLY A 298 -17.39 8.76 -4.78
CA GLY A 298 -16.02 9.02 -4.35
C GLY A 298 -15.11 7.76 -4.26
N VAL A 299 -15.68 6.55 -4.31
CA VAL A 299 -14.90 5.31 -4.40
C VAL A 299 -14.53 5.06 -5.86
N LYS A 300 -13.24 5.05 -6.16
CA LYS A 300 -12.72 4.89 -7.52
C LYS A 300 -12.41 3.43 -7.86
N TRP A 301 -11.96 2.65 -6.88
CA TRP A 301 -11.56 1.26 -7.08
C TRP A 301 -11.97 0.40 -5.90
N THR A 302 -12.18 -0.89 -6.15
CA THR A 302 -12.40 -1.89 -5.10
C THR A 302 -11.43 -3.05 -5.33
N ILE A 303 -10.70 -3.45 -4.29
CA ILE A 303 -9.93 -4.70 -4.26
C ILE A 303 -10.65 -5.68 -3.35
N SER A 304 -10.81 -6.91 -3.80
CA SER A 304 -11.43 -8.01 -3.09
C SER A 304 -10.37 -9.06 -2.80
N ILE A 305 -10.30 -9.53 -1.57
CA ILE A 305 -9.30 -10.50 -1.12
C ILE A 305 -10.05 -11.62 -0.42
N LYS A 306 -9.74 -12.86 -0.78
CA LYS A 306 -10.35 -14.05 -0.17
C LYS A 306 -10.16 -14.00 1.36
N GLU A 307 -11.22 -14.34 2.09
CA GLU A 307 -11.15 -14.47 3.54
C GLU A 307 -10.24 -15.63 3.96
N GLY A 308 -9.75 -15.60 5.19
CA GLY A 308 -8.87 -16.65 5.73
C GLY A 308 -7.39 -16.50 5.38
N LEU A 309 -7.01 -15.64 4.43
CA LEU A 309 -5.60 -15.36 4.16
C LEU A 309 -4.90 -14.72 5.37
N GLY A 310 -3.66 -15.13 5.61
CA GLY A 310 -2.80 -14.53 6.64
C GLY A 310 -2.59 -13.03 6.40
N VAL A 311 -2.46 -12.26 7.48
CA VAL A 311 -2.35 -10.79 7.43
C VAL A 311 -1.18 -10.34 6.55
N GLU A 312 -0.04 -11.01 6.64
CA GLU A 312 1.15 -10.64 5.87
C GLU A 312 0.95 -10.83 4.35
N LEU A 313 0.34 -11.95 3.94
CA LEU A 313 0.01 -12.16 2.54
C LEU A 313 -1.06 -11.16 2.07
N LYS A 314 -2.06 -10.83 2.89
CA LYS A 314 -3.04 -9.77 2.57
C LYS A 314 -2.36 -8.42 2.35
N GLU A 315 -1.44 -8.05 3.21
CA GLU A 315 -0.66 -6.82 3.09
C GLU A 315 0.21 -6.82 1.83
N HIS A 316 0.86 -7.94 1.50
CA HIS A 316 1.61 -8.10 0.26
C HIS A 316 0.72 -7.90 -0.98
N ILE A 317 -0.44 -8.55 -1.01
CA ILE A 317 -1.45 -8.43 -2.08
C ILE A 317 -1.89 -6.97 -2.28
N ILE A 318 -2.20 -6.28 -1.17
CA ILE A 318 -2.61 -4.88 -1.18
C ILE A 318 -1.47 -3.99 -1.69
N ALA A 319 -0.27 -4.14 -1.14
CA ALA A 319 0.89 -3.34 -1.49
C ALA A 319 1.25 -3.51 -2.97
N SER A 320 1.16 -4.73 -3.51
CA SER A 320 1.33 -5.03 -4.93
C SER A 320 0.37 -4.23 -5.80
N GLN A 321 -0.94 -4.46 -5.62
CA GLN A 321 -1.95 -3.91 -6.50
C GLN A 321 -2.04 -2.38 -6.41
N VAL A 322 -1.93 -1.82 -5.21
CA VAL A 322 -2.03 -0.37 -5.01
C VAL A 322 -0.77 0.35 -5.48
N SER A 323 0.43 -0.23 -5.37
CA SER A 323 1.65 0.34 -5.97
C SER A 323 1.54 0.45 -7.48
N ARG A 324 1.01 -0.59 -8.12
CA ARG A 324 0.82 -0.63 -9.57
C ARG A 324 -0.26 0.37 -10.01
N LEU A 325 -1.38 0.41 -9.29
CA LEU A 325 -2.44 1.39 -9.50
C LEU A 325 -1.90 2.83 -9.37
N MET A 326 -1.03 3.08 -8.39
CA MET A 326 -0.41 4.38 -8.19
C MET A 326 0.43 4.78 -9.40
N ARG A 327 1.36 3.93 -9.85
CA ARG A 327 2.22 4.27 -10.99
C ARG A 327 1.40 4.44 -12.27
N TRP A 328 0.33 3.67 -12.45
CA TRP A 328 -0.62 3.89 -13.55
C TRP A 328 -1.35 5.24 -13.44
N SER A 329 -1.77 5.63 -12.23
CA SER A 329 -2.50 6.89 -12.00
C SER A 329 -1.60 8.13 -12.10
N PHE A 330 -0.31 7.98 -11.78
CA PHE A 330 0.68 9.04 -11.72
C PHE A 330 1.97 8.61 -12.45
N PRO A 331 1.92 8.42 -13.78
CA PRO A 331 3.08 7.97 -14.53
C PRO A 331 4.16 9.07 -14.57
N PRO A 332 5.45 8.70 -14.51
CA PRO A 332 6.55 9.64 -14.72
C PRO A 332 6.46 10.35 -16.08
N GLN A 333 6.82 11.64 -16.12
CA GLN A 333 6.85 12.41 -17.38
C GLN A 333 7.78 11.79 -18.43
N LYS A 334 8.91 11.19 -18.01
CA LYS A 334 9.84 10.49 -18.91
C LYS A 334 9.26 9.22 -19.51
N ASP A 335 8.37 8.51 -18.80
CA ASP A 335 7.66 7.36 -19.36
C ASP A 335 6.70 7.80 -20.48
N LEU A 336 6.13 9.01 -20.38
CA LEU A 336 5.28 9.59 -21.42
C LEU A 336 6.11 9.99 -22.67
N SER A 337 7.34 10.50 -22.49
CA SER A 337 8.23 10.84 -23.62
C SER A 337 8.70 9.60 -24.42
N GLY A 338 8.74 8.42 -23.80
CA GLY A 338 9.02 7.16 -24.51
C GLY A 338 7.84 6.63 -25.34
N VAL A 339 6.62 7.11 -25.08
CA VAL A 339 5.41 6.76 -25.83
C VAL A 339 5.26 7.66 -27.07
N GLU A 340 5.71 8.92 -27.01
CA GLU A 340 5.70 9.82 -28.16
C GLU A 340 6.74 9.45 -29.23
N ALA A 341 7.87 8.83 -28.84
CA ALA A 341 8.86 8.30 -29.78
C ALA A 341 8.30 7.15 -30.65
N GLY A 342 7.27 6.46 -30.20
CA GLY A 342 6.56 5.43 -30.98
C GLY A 342 5.42 5.98 -31.86
N ALA A 343 4.88 7.16 -31.53
CA ALA A 343 3.81 7.81 -32.29
C ALA A 343 4.34 8.69 -33.43
N LEU A 344 5.57 9.23 -33.31
CA LEU A 344 6.27 9.92 -34.39
C LEU A 344 6.91 8.96 -35.42
N ALA A 345 7.07 7.68 -35.09
CA ALA A 345 7.63 6.68 -36.01
C ALA A 345 6.66 6.23 -37.13
N LEU A 346 5.39 6.69 -37.10
CA LEU A 346 4.39 6.40 -38.14
C LEU A 346 3.87 7.66 -38.86
N GLY A 347 4.47 8.82 -38.64
CA GLY A 347 4.04 10.06 -39.29
C GLY A 347 5.15 11.07 -39.45
N GLY A 348 5.78 11.07 -40.62
CA GLY A 348 6.52 12.24 -41.12
C GLY A 348 8.03 12.05 -41.19
N ALA A 349 8.52 11.87 -42.42
CA ALA A 349 9.90 12.01 -42.78
C ALA A 349 10.48 13.38 -42.35
N GLY A 350 11.70 13.38 -41.80
CA GLY A 350 12.50 14.61 -41.71
C GLY A 350 13.46 14.70 -40.52
N THR A 351 14.75 14.53 -40.81
CA THR A 351 15.93 15.08 -40.10
C THR A 351 16.26 14.58 -38.68
N LEU A 352 17.15 13.59 -38.63
CA LEU A 352 18.00 13.25 -37.48
C LEU A 352 19.25 14.16 -37.47
N ILE A 353 19.40 15.02 -36.46
CA ILE A 353 20.71 15.55 -36.04
C ILE A 353 20.93 15.13 -34.59
N SER A 354 22.13 14.59 -34.36
CA SER A 354 22.59 13.80 -33.22
C SER A 354 22.53 14.50 -31.86
N LEU A 355 21.91 13.83 -30.89
CA LEU A 355 21.96 14.17 -29.46
C LEU A 355 23.16 13.51 -28.75
N ALA A 356 24.34 13.52 -29.39
CA ALA A 356 25.57 12.87 -28.89
C ALA A 356 26.52 13.82 -28.14
N SER A 357 26.12 15.06 -27.86
CA SER A 357 26.99 16.08 -27.25
C SER A 357 26.49 16.68 -25.93
N LEU A 358 25.53 16.07 -25.25
CA LEU A 358 25.01 16.62 -23.97
C LEU A 358 25.04 15.64 -22.80
N LEU A 359 26.14 14.90 -22.69
CA LEU A 359 26.61 14.33 -21.42
C LEU A 359 28.09 14.67 -21.28
N GLY A 360 28.34 15.93 -20.92
CA GLY A 360 29.45 16.28 -20.05
C GLY A 360 29.03 15.99 -18.61
#